data_AF-A0A5E4QIT4-F1
#
_entry.id   AF-A0A5E4QIT4-F1
#
_cell.length_a   1.000
_cell.length_b   1.000
_cell.length_c   1.000
_cell.angle_alpha   90.00
_cell.angle_beta   90.00
_cell.angle_gamma   90.00
#
_symmetry.space_group_name_H-M   'P 1'
#
loop_
_entity.id
_entity.type
_entity.pdbx_description
1 polymer ?
#
loop_
_entity_poly.entity_id
_entity_poly.type
_entity_poly.pdbx_seq_one_letter_code
_entity_poly.pdbx_strand_id
1 'polypeptide(L)'
;MFWWLVLVIATAECSLVKIEQGLVQGIPAEDGEYTMFMGIPYAKVDMENPFGSVATTRYDLISAPDQKLPLKLAEYFGHNFNNVDEAVYFLSKKEPKEIIEANAALSEPSLVCFEDSSRMQSFITSPLNHGNDKIKTTPIISGYNNNEVLLSHIHKTTEDFQNNNVFYEKLKEFNFPNLDKLVKIMRRYYIGDEKMTRKVRWEIIDFDSDLSYAYPVQRSIDKFLEYSESILFHYIFSYNGNRNFVKSRANITEGGATHADDLGYLFDMVFFDSNPFGDDKLVLERMTTMWTNFAKYGDPTPTTSELLPVRWRAAQRDALHCLQIDSTLSSCKRPNHRPHALWDLFYKLLQ
;
A
#
# COMPACT_ATOMS: atom_id res chain seq x y z
N MET A 1 3.74 -10.71 5.31
CA MET A 1 2.48 -11.39 5.67
C MET A 1 1.49 -11.02 4.57
N PHE A 2 1.29 -11.91 3.59
CA PHE A 2 0.39 -11.66 2.47
C PHE A 2 -1.05 -11.93 2.90
N TRP A 3 -1.92 -10.93 2.78
CA TRP A 3 -3.35 -11.04 3.09
C TRP A 3 -4.17 -11.02 1.80
N TRP A 4 -5.23 -11.81 1.80
CA TRP A 4 -6.11 -12.07 0.66
C TRP A 4 -7.36 -11.19 0.73
N LEU A 5 -7.83 -10.71 -0.42
CA LEU A 5 -8.93 -9.74 -0.57
C LEU A 5 -10.24 -10.45 -0.99
N VAL A 6 -11.37 -10.13 -0.37
CA VAL A 6 -12.72 -10.60 -0.76
C VAL A 6 -13.65 -9.38 -0.88
N LEU A 7 -14.43 -9.31 -1.96
CA LEU A 7 -15.37 -8.22 -2.26
C LEU A 7 -16.80 -8.80 -2.41
N VAL A 8 -17.80 -8.19 -1.78
CA VAL A 8 -19.20 -8.69 -1.67
C VAL A 8 -20.14 -7.85 -2.55
N ILE A 9 -20.99 -8.51 -3.35
CA ILE A 9 -22.27 -7.98 -3.87
C ILE A 9 -23.32 -9.07 -3.70
N ALA A 10 -24.51 -8.68 -3.24
CA ALA A 10 -25.65 -9.55 -2.92
C ALA A 10 -26.34 -10.16 -4.17
N THR A 11 -26.60 -11.46 -4.15
CA THR A 11 -27.92 -12.12 -4.00
C THR A 11 -27.71 -13.63 -4.06
N ALA A 12 -28.31 -14.37 -3.12
CA ALA A 12 -28.10 -15.80 -2.90
C ALA A 12 -28.98 -16.68 -3.82
N GLU A 13 -28.31 -17.38 -4.73
CA GLU A 13 -28.58 -18.74 -5.21
C GLU A 13 -27.24 -19.21 -5.79
N CYS A 14 -26.84 -20.48 -5.60
CA CYS A 14 -25.52 -21.02 -5.96
C CYS A 14 -25.04 -20.53 -7.35
N SER A 15 -24.27 -19.45 -7.35
CA SER A 15 -24.08 -18.63 -8.54
C SER A 15 -22.76 -18.99 -9.18
N LEU A 16 -22.84 -19.74 -10.29
CA LEU A 16 -21.75 -19.82 -11.25
C LEU A 16 -21.62 -18.44 -11.92
N VAL A 17 -20.52 -17.75 -11.64
CA VAL A 17 -20.23 -16.45 -12.26
C VAL A 17 -19.28 -16.68 -13.42
N LYS A 18 -19.66 -16.22 -14.62
CA LYS A 18 -18.78 -16.28 -15.80
C LYS A 18 -17.82 -15.09 -15.79
N ILE A 19 -16.53 -15.38 -15.69
CA ILE A 19 -15.42 -14.45 -15.92
C ILE A 19 -14.74 -14.76 -17.25
N GLU A 20 -13.81 -13.90 -17.68
CA GLU A 20 -13.08 -14.09 -18.96
C GLU A 20 -12.35 -15.44 -19.05
N GLN A 21 -11.95 -16.00 -17.91
CA GLN A 21 -11.20 -17.26 -17.78
C GLN A 21 -12.10 -18.50 -17.58
N GLY A 22 -13.43 -18.33 -17.49
CA GLY A 22 -14.37 -19.46 -17.31
C GLY A 22 -15.44 -19.21 -16.26
N LEU A 23 -16.13 -20.27 -15.84
CA LEU A 23 -17.11 -20.22 -14.75
C LEU A 23 -16.40 -20.43 -13.41
N VAL A 24 -16.62 -19.53 -12.46
CA VAL A 24 -16.17 -19.70 -11.07
C VAL A 24 -17.38 -20.02 -10.20
N GLN A 25 -17.25 -21.06 -9.38
CA GLN A 25 -18.25 -21.45 -8.40
C GLN A 25 -17.87 -20.88 -7.04
N GLY A 26 -18.77 -20.11 -6.45
CA GLY A 26 -18.57 -19.58 -5.11
C GLY A 26 -19.06 -20.54 -4.01
N ILE A 27 -18.60 -20.32 -2.78
CA ILE A 27 -18.92 -21.08 -1.57
C ILE A 27 -19.91 -20.27 -0.74
N PRO A 28 -21.10 -20.79 -0.38
CA PRO A 28 -22.02 -20.08 0.49
C PRO A 28 -21.43 -19.88 1.90
N ALA A 29 -21.68 -18.71 2.49
CA ALA A 29 -21.30 -18.41 3.87
C ALA A 29 -22.11 -19.23 4.89
N GLU A 30 -21.61 -19.35 6.13
CA GLU A 30 -22.27 -20.13 7.19
C GLU A 30 -23.67 -19.63 7.55
N ASP A 31 -23.93 -18.34 7.38
CA ASP A 31 -25.23 -17.69 7.57
C ASP A 31 -26.15 -17.77 6.33
N GLY A 32 -25.62 -18.23 5.19
CA GLY A 32 -26.34 -18.36 3.92
C GLY A 32 -26.62 -17.06 3.18
N GLU A 33 -26.16 -15.90 3.67
CA GLU A 33 -26.56 -14.60 3.11
C GLU A 33 -25.72 -14.17 1.90
N TYR A 34 -24.51 -14.68 1.76
CA TYR A 34 -23.61 -14.35 0.65
C TYR A 34 -22.83 -15.57 0.16
N THR A 35 -22.25 -15.42 -1.03
CA THR A 35 -21.38 -16.44 -1.65
C THR A 35 -19.96 -15.89 -1.78
N MET A 36 -18.99 -16.59 -1.20
CA MET A 36 -17.57 -16.28 -1.21
C MET A 36 -16.90 -16.87 -2.44
N PHE A 37 -16.09 -16.09 -3.14
CA PHE A 37 -15.27 -16.59 -4.26
C PHE A 37 -13.80 -16.53 -3.85
N MET A 38 -13.16 -17.69 -3.77
CA MET A 38 -11.73 -17.80 -3.47
C MET A 38 -10.94 -17.48 -4.74
N GLY A 39 -10.24 -16.34 -4.78
CA GLY A 39 -9.42 -15.96 -5.93
C GLY A 39 -7.93 -16.11 -5.65
N ILE A 40 -7.25 -17.04 -6.31
CA ILE A 40 -6.06 -16.78 -7.15
C ILE A 40 -6.15 -17.75 -8.35
N PRO A 41 -6.16 -17.28 -9.61
CA PRO A 41 -5.91 -18.16 -10.74
C PRO A 41 -4.40 -18.44 -10.85
N TYR A 42 -4.01 -19.70 -10.73
CA TYR A 42 -2.68 -20.14 -11.15
C TYR A 42 -2.54 -19.98 -12.67
N ALA A 43 -1.47 -19.32 -13.12
CA ALA A 43 -1.04 -19.33 -14.52
C ALA A 43 -0.15 -20.55 -14.80
N LYS A 44 -0.26 -21.13 -16.00
CA LYS A 44 0.62 -22.20 -16.48
C LYS A 44 1.93 -21.57 -16.97
N VAL A 45 3.04 -21.91 -16.34
CA VAL A 45 4.38 -21.38 -16.63
C VAL A 45 4.89 -21.91 -17.98
N ASP A 46 5.47 -21.03 -18.79
CA ASP A 46 6.28 -21.41 -19.94
C ASP A 46 7.63 -21.93 -19.44
N MET A 47 7.90 -23.20 -19.74
CA MET A 47 9.05 -23.93 -19.24
C MET A 47 10.35 -23.55 -19.96
N GLU A 48 10.26 -22.91 -21.13
CA GLU A 48 11.44 -22.63 -21.95
C GLU A 48 12.07 -21.25 -21.67
N ASN A 49 11.36 -20.36 -20.98
CA ASN A 49 11.91 -19.04 -20.61
C ASN A 49 11.12 -18.35 -19.48
N PRO A 50 11.06 -18.90 -18.25
CA PRO A 50 10.32 -18.36 -17.12
C PRO A 50 10.77 -16.97 -16.65
N PHE A 51 11.96 -16.46 -17.00
CA PHE A 51 12.41 -15.11 -16.62
C PHE A 51 13.34 -14.40 -17.65
N GLY A 52 12.94 -14.24 -18.92
CA GLY A 52 13.76 -13.53 -19.93
C GLY A 52 14.26 -12.14 -19.49
N SER A 53 15.43 -11.72 -20.02
CA SER A 53 16.09 -10.46 -19.64
C SER A 53 15.36 -9.22 -20.18
N VAL A 54 15.08 -8.25 -19.31
CA VAL A 54 14.53 -6.94 -19.68
C VAL A 54 15.55 -5.84 -19.41
N ALA A 55 15.66 -4.87 -20.33
CA ALA A 55 16.54 -3.72 -20.19
C ALA A 55 16.08 -2.78 -19.06
N THR A 56 17.03 -2.37 -18.22
CA THR A 56 16.82 -1.60 -17.00
C THR A 56 16.59 -0.11 -17.26
N THR A 57 15.56 0.45 -16.61
CA THR A 57 15.53 1.86 -16.19
C THR A 57 14.97 1.98 -14.78
N ARG A 58 15.36 3.07 -14.11
CA ARG A 58 15.52 3.27 -12.66
C ARG A 58 14.23 3.54 -11.87
N TYR A 59 14.33 3.28 -10.56
CA TYR A 59 13.59 3.92 -9.45
C TYR A 59 12.07 3.80 -9.42
N ASP A 60 11.58 2.61 -9.72
CA ASP A 60 10.26 2.16 -9.30
C ASP A 60 10.42 0.92 -8.41
N LEU A 61 9.43 0.62 -7.56
CA LEU A 61 9.33 -0.66 -6.82
C LEU A 61 9.30 -1.90 -7.74
N ILE A 62 9.31 -1.68 -9.05
CA ILE A 62 9.33 -2.66 -10.12
C ILE A 62 10.73 -2.66 -10.73
N SER A 63 11.43 -3.77 -10.60
CA SER A 63 12.79 -3.95 -11.11
C SER A 63 12.83 -4.96 -12.26
N ALA A 64 14.01 -5.18 -12.84
CA ALA A 64 14.22 -6.35 -13.69
C ALA A 64 14.07 -7.64 -12.85
N PRO A 65 13.60 -8.75 -13.44
CA PRO A 65 13.45 -10.01 -12.70
C PRO A 65 14.75 -10.47 -12.06
N ASP A 66 14.70 -10.89 -10.79
CA ASP A 66 15.87 -11.43 -10.10
C ASP A 66 16.15 -12.87 -10.53
N GLN A 67 17.04 -13.00 -11.52
CA GLN A 67 17.51 -14.30 -12.04
C GLN A 67 18.25 -15.14 -11.01
N LYS A 68 18.75 -14.53 -9.92
CA LYS A 68 19.57 -15.23 -8.92
C LYS A 68 18.72 -15.89 -7.86
N LEU A 69 17.51 -15.39 -7.61
CA LEU A 69 16.64 -15.91 -6.56
C LEU A 69 16.29 -17.39 -6.75
N PRO A 70 15.87 -17.87 -7.94
CA PRO A 70 15.63 -19.30 -8.15
C PRO A 70 16.87 -20.17 -7.89
N LEU A 71 18.06 -19.69 -8.25
CA LEU A 71 19.31 -20.41 -8.01
C LEU A 71 19.64 -20.52 -6.52
N LYS A 72 19.52 -19.40 -5.78
CA LYS A 72 19.74 -19.36 -4.32
C LYS A 72 18.74 -20.26 -3.57
N LEU A 73 17.49 -20.28 -3.99
CA LEU A 73 16.47 -21.15 -3.40
C LEU A 73 16.79 -22.62 -3.65
N ALA A 74 17.21 -22.99 -4.86
CA ALA A 74 17.64 -24.35 -5.13
C ALA A 74 18.86 -24.75 -4.29
N GLU A 75 19.84 -23.85 -4.14
CA GLU A 75 21.02 -24.05 -3.30
C GLU A 75 20.64 -24.26 -1.83
N TYR A 76 19.66 -23.51 -1.32
CA TYR A 76 19.10 -23.70 0.02
C TYR A 76 18.55 -25.13 0.23
N PHE A 77 18.00 -25.74 -0.81
CA PHE A 77 17.56 -27.15 -0.78
C PHE A 77 18.69 -28.16 -1.08
N GLY A 78 19.94 -27.71 -1.15
CA GLY A 78 21.11 -28.56 -1.37
C GLY A 78 21.41 -28.87 -2.84
N HIS A 79 20.84 -28.12 -3.78
CA HIS A 79 21.02 -28.34 -5.22
C HIS A 79 21.58 -27.11 -5.92
N ASN A 80 22.74 -27.25 -6.56
CA ASN A 80 23.36 -26.18 -7.33
C ASN A 80 23.04 -26.34 -8.82
N PHE A 81 22.40 -25.33 -9.40
CA PHE A 81 22.12 -25.25 -10.83
C PHE A 81 22.88 -24.06 -11.45
N ASN A 82 23.29 -24.21 -12.71
CA ASN A 82 23.87 -23.11 -13.49
C ASN A 82 22.86 -22.47 -14.44
N ASN A 83 21.67 -23.07 -14.56
CA ASN A 83 20.58 -22.65 -15.44
C ASN A 83 19.34 -22.34 -14.58
N VAL A 84 18.74 -21.17 -14.82
CA VAL A 84 17.57 -20.69 -14.05
C VAL A 84 16.36 -21.59 -14.28
N ASP A 85 16.13 -22.07 -15.49
CA ASP A 85 14.98 -22.90 -15.86
C ASP A 85 15.05 -24.27 -15.20
N GLU A 86 16.24 -24.86 -15.10
CA GLU A 86 16.47 -26.10 -14.34
C GLU A 86 16.17 -25.91 -12.84
N ALA A 87 16.63 -24.80 -12.27
CA ALA A 87 16.34 -24.46 -10.88
C ALA A 87 14.84 -24.24 -10.66
N VAL A 88 14.18 -23.48 -11.55
CA VAL A 88 12.73 -23.24 -11.50
C VAL A 88 11.96 -24.55 -11.63
N TYR A 89 12.35 -25.43 -12.55
CA TYR A 89 11.71 -26.73 -12.70
C TYR A 89 11.86 -27.60 -11.45
N PHE A 90 13.04 -27.61 -10.83
CA PHE A 90 13.26 -28.29 -9.55
C PHE A 90 12.37 -27.72 -8.45
N LEU A 91 12.34 -26.38 -8.30
CA LEU A 91 11.51 -25.69 -7.32
C LEU A 91 10.02 -25.91 -7.56
N SER A 92 9.59 -26.07 -8.82
CA SER A 92 8.19 -26.33 -9.17
C SER A 92 7.68 -27.69 -8.69
N LYS A 93 8.56 -28.56 -8.18
CA LYS A 93 8.21 -29.88 -7.61
C LYS A 93 8.19 -29.86 -6.07
N LYS A 94 8.54 -28.74 -5.45
CA LYS A 94 8.53 -28.57 -3.99
C LYS A 94 7.13 -28.17 -3.50
N GLU A 95 6.87 -28.45 -2.23
CA GLU A 95 5.64 -27.97 -1.61
C GLU A 95 5.71 -26.44 -1.47
N PRO A 96 4.64 -25.69 -1.79
CA PRO A 96 4.67 -24.22 -1.72
C PRO A 96 5.11 -23.66 -0.37
N LYS A 97 4.76 -24.36 0.73
CA LYS A 97 5.16 -23.98 2.08
C LYS A 97 6.69 -24.01 2.27
N GLU A 98 7.37 -25.01 1.71
CA GLU A 98 8.83 -25.12 1.79
C GLU A 98 9.50 -23.95 1.07
N ILE A 99 8.97 -23.55 -0.10
CA ILE A 99 9.47 -22.39 -0.85
C ILE A 99 9.31 -21.10 -0.05
N ILE A 100 8.16 -20.91 0.60
CA ILE A 100 7.89 -19.73 1.45
C ILE A 100 8.88 -19.68 2.62
N GLU A 101 9.12 -20.81 3.28
CA GLU A 101 10.06 -20.92 4.40
C GLU A 101 11.50 -20.64 3.96
N ALA A 102 11.91 -21.17 2.80
CA ALA A 102 13.24 -20.92 2.22
C ALA A 102 13.44 -19.45 1.85
N ASN A 103 12.46 -18.81 1.20
CA ASN A 103 12.51 -17.37 0.90
C ASN A 103 12.66 -16.53 2.17
N ALA A 104 11.91 -16.87 3.23
CA ALA A 104 11.99 -16.18 4.51
C ALA A 104 13.37 -16.37 5.17
N ALA A 105 13.94 -17.58 5.14
CA ALA A 105 15.25 -17.86 5.71
C ALA A 105 16.39 -17.12 4.98
N LEU A 106 16.27 -16.96 3.66
CA LEU A 106 17.22 -16.22 2.83
C LEU A 106 17.07 -14.69 2.95
N SER A 107 15.97 -14.20 3.53
CA SER A 107 15.62 -12.76 3.54
C SER A 107 15.55 -12.16 2.14
N GLU A 108 15.16 -12.95 1.14
CA GLU A 108 15.05 -12.53 -0.26
C GLU A 108 13.58 -12.35 -0.62
N PRO A 109 13.06 -11.12 -0.70
CA PRO A 109 11.66 -10.90 -1.05
C PRO A 109 11.44 -11.13 -2.54
N SER A 110 10.38 -11.87 -2.88
CA SER A 110 9.87 -11.90 -4.26
C SER A 110 9.09 -10.61 -4.53
N LEU A 111 9.70 -9.69 -5.28
CA LEU A 111 9.14 -8.38 -5.62
C LEU A 111 8.49 -8.39 -7.01
N VAL A 112 7.68 -7.37 -7.27
CA VAL A 112 7.12 -7.12 -8.60
C VAL A 112 8.25 -6.76 -9.56
N CYS A 113 8.22 -7.29 -10.78
CA CYS A 113 9.25 -7.05 -11.79
C CYS A 113 8.67 -6.87 -13.19
N PHE A 114 9.48 -6.36 -14.11
CA PHE A 114 9.12 -6.27 -15.52
C PHE A 114 9.08 -7.66 -16.15
N GLU A 115 7.97 -7.94 -16.83
CA GLU A 115 7.74 -9.17 -17.58
C GLU A 115 8.17 -9.02 -19.03
N ASP A 116 8.52 -10.16 -19.64
CA ASP A 116 8.75 -10.25 -21.06
C ASP A 116 7.44 -10.09 -21.84
N SER A 117 7.38 -9.06 -22.69
CA SER A 117 6.25 -8.73 -23.55
C SER A 117 5.89 -9.81 -24.60
N SER A 118 6.78 -10.77 -24.84
CA SER A 118 6.53 -11.89 -25.76
C SER A 118 5.58 -12.95 -25.20
N ARG A 119 5.23 -12.87 -23.90
CA ARG A 119 4.37 -13.85 -23.23
C ARG A 119 2.89 -13.57 -23.51
N MET A 120 2.10 -14.64 -23.66
CA MET A 120 0.66 -14.55 -23.94
C MET A 120 -0.16 -13.72 -22.94
N GLN A 121 0.29 -13.57 -21.69
CA GLN A 121 -0.43 -12.87 -20.61
C GLN A 121 0.53 -12.08 -19.71
N SER A 122 1.32 -11.18 -20.28
CA SER A 122 2.17 -10.26 -19.51
C SER A 122 1.35 -9.11 -18.91
N PHE A 123 1.59 -8.71 -17.66
CA PHE A 123 0.91 -7.61 -16.98
C PHE A 123 1.77 -6.33 -16.93
N ILE A 124 3.02 -6.41 -16.45
CA ILE A 124 3.92 -5.26 -16.29
C ILE A 124 5.10 -5.39 -17.27
N THR A 125 4.93 -4.94 -18.51
CA THR A 125 5.97 -5.06 -19.55
C THR A 125 6.81 -3.80 -19.76
N SER A 126 6.39 -2.69 -19.17
CA SER A 126 7.04 -1.39 -19.31
C SER A 126 6.80 -0.55 -18.06
N PRO A 127 7.56 0.53 -17.85
CA PRO A 127 7.25 1.53 -16.84
C PRO A 127 5.79 1.98 -16.91
N LEU A 128 5.25 2.43 -15.78
CA LEU A 128 3.84 2.78 -15.63
C LEU A 128 3.36 3.76 -16.72
N ASN A 129 2.45 3.33 -17.58
CA ASN A 129 1.80 4.19 -18.56
C ASN A 129 0.63 4.95 -17.90
N HIS A 130 0.94 6.14 -17.37
CA HIS A 130 -0.04 7.01 -16.72
C HIS A 130 -1.12 7.54 -17.68
N GLY A 131 -0.90 7.51 -19.00
CA GLY A 131 -1.81 8.06 -20.01
C GLY A 131 -2.76 7.06 -20.67
N ASN A 132 -2.94 5.86 -20.10
CA ASN A 132 -3.82 4.86 -20.69
C ASN A 132 -5.31 5.19 -20.49
N ASP A 133 -6.17 4.65 -21.35
CA ASP A 133 -7.60 5.00 -21.37
C ASP A 133 -8.35 4.58 -20.09
N LYS A 134 -7.92 3.49 -19.43
CA LYS A 134 -8.54 3.06 -18.16
C LYS A 134 -8.34 4.09 -17.05
N ILE A 135 -7.13 4.65 -16.95
CA ILE A 135 -6.82 5.71 -15.96
C ILE A 135 -7.63 6.97 -16.25
N LYS A 136 -7.81 7.31 -17.53
CA LYS A 136 -8.56 8.51 -17.95
C LYS A 136 -10.04 8.48 -17.59
N THR A 137 -10.64 7.31 -17.45
CA THR A 137 -12.09 7.17 -17.29
C THR A 137 -12.54 6.60 -15.94
N THR A 138 -11.62 6.15 -15.08
CA THR A 138 -11.96 5.44 -13.84
C THR A 138 -11.85 6.38 -12.64
N PRO A 139 -12.94 6.67 -11.91
CA PRO A 139 -12.86 7.42 -10.66
C PRO A 139 -12.11 6.64 -9.60
N ILE A 140 -11.34 7.32 -8.74
CA ILE A 140 -10.60 6.65 -7.65
C ILE A 140 -10.72 7.40 -6.31
N ILE A 141 -10.64 6.63 -5.22
CA ILE A 141 -10.32 7.13 -3.88
C ILE A 141 -8.85 6.80 -3.60
N SER A 142 -8.09 7.76 -3.05
CA SER A 142 -6.70 7.54 -2.65
C SER A 142 -6.40 8.26 -1.34
N GLY A 143 -5.65 7.65 -0.44
CA GLY A 143 -5.37 8.24 0.86
C GLY A 143 -4.30 7.50 1.64
N TYR A 144 -4.07 7.97 2.86
CA TYR A 144 -3.07 7.43 3.78
C TYR A 144 -3.47 7.72 5.23
N ASN A 145 -2.85 7.00 6.15
CA ASN A 145 -3.01 7.20 7.60
C ASN A 145 -2.02 8.28 8.09
N ASN A 146 -2.37 9.10 9.07
CA ASN A 146 -1.52 10.24 9.44
C ASN A 146 -0.17 9.85 10.10
N ASN A 147 -0.03 8.63 10.63
CA ASN A 147 1.22 8.11 11.19
C ASN A 147 1.54 6.69 10.67
N GLU A 148 1.56 6.50 9.34
CA GLU A 148 1.76 5.21 8.65
C GLU A 148 2.81 4.30 9.30
N VAL A 149 4.00 4.82 9.61
CA VAL A 149 5.11 4.01 10.14
C VAL A 149 5.24 4.03 11.67
N LEU A 150 4.22 4.47 12.40
CA LEU A 150 4.25 4.57 13.88
C LEU A 150 4.78 3.29 14.53
N LEU A 151 4.30 2.11 14.12
CA LEU A 151 4.70 0.83 14.70
C LEU A 151 6.22 0.58 14.63
N SER A 152 6.89 1.09 13.60
CA SER A 152 8.33 0.90 13.40
C SER A 152 9.20 1.74 14.34
N HIS A 153 8.62 2.72 15.04
CA HIS A 153 9.39 3.69 15.83
C HIS A 153 8.88 3.91 17.26
N ILE A 154 7.61 3.61 17.55
CA ILE A 154 6.96 4.00 18.81
C ILE A 154 7.63 3.40 20.07
N HIS A 155 8.14 2.19 19.97
CA HIS A 155 8.81 1.47 21.07
C HIS A 155 10.35 1.58 21.04
N LYS A 156 10.93 2.28 20.06
CA LYS A 156 12.39 2.44 19.98
C LYS A 156 12.91 3.24 21.17
N THR A 157 13.98 2.73 21.75
CA THR A 157 14.75 3.41 22.79
C THR A 157 15.62 4.51 22.19
N THR A 158 16.20 5.35 23.04
CA THR A 158 17.20 6.33 22.60
C THR A 158 18.42 5.66 21.97
N GLU A 159 18.82 4.49 22.48
CA GLU A 159 19.93 3.72 21.92
C GLU A 159 19.59 3.19 20.51
N ASP A 160 18.38 2.65 20.31
CA ASP A 160 17.93 2.19 18.99
C ASP A 160 17.97 3.33 17.96
N PHE A 161 17.51 4.51 18.35
CA PHE A 161 17.59 5.70 17.51
C PHE A 161 19.03 6.12 17.24
N GLN A 162 19.93 6.06 18.23
CA GLN A 162 21.33 6.46 18.02
C GLN A 162 22.12 5.47 17.18
N ASN A 163 21.83 4.16 17.30
CA ASN A 163 22.50 3.09 16.58
C ASN A 163 22.04 2.98 15.12
N ASN A 164 20.83 3.45 14.80
CA ASN A 164 20.26 3.37 13.47
C ASN A 164 19.81 4.75 12.96
N ASN A 165 20.63 5.36 12.09
CA ASN A 165 20.28 6.62 11.44
C ASN A 165 19.21 6.45 10.36
N VAL A 166 17.95 6.49 10.76
CA VAL A 166 16.78 6.37 9.87
C VAL A 166 16.84 7.29 8.64
N PHE A 167 17.34 8.53 8.78
CA PHE A 167 17.48 9.44 7.64
C PHE A 167 18.47 8.87 6.62
N TYR A 168 19.63 8.40 7.08
CA TYR A 168 20.64 7.79 6.21
C TYR A 168 20.14 6.47 5.62
N GLU A 169 19.62 5.58 6.45
CA GLU A 169 19.17 4.24 6.04
C GLU A 169 18.04 4.29 5.01
N LYS A 170 17.14 5.26 5.11
CA LYS A 170 16.06 5.42 4.13
C LYS A 170 16.52 6.12 2.87
N LEU A 171 17.41 7.12 2.98
CA LEU A 171 17.82 7.93 1.83
C LEU A 171 18.93 7.26 1.00
N LYS A 172 19.70 6.31 1.56
CA LYS A 172 20.74 5.59 0.81
C LYS A 172 20.18 4.77 -0.35
N GLU A 173 18.95 4.30 -0.23
CA GLU A 173 18.24 3.54 -1.25
C GLU A 173 18.13 4.31 -2.58
N PHE A 174 18.16 5.65 -2.52
CA PHE A 174 18.08 6.53 -3.68
C PHE A 174 19.42 6.75 -4.40
N ASN A 175 20.52 6.14 -3.95
CA ASN A 175 21.90 6.27 -4.49
C ASN A 175 22.30 7.71 -4.90
N PHE A 176 21.93 8.69 -4.08
CA PHE A 176 22.28 10.08 -4.35
C PHE A 176 23.79 10.33 -4.27
N PRO A 177 24.41 11.01 -5.25
CA PRO A 177 25.86 11.28 -5.24
C PRO A 177 26.37 12.03 -4.01
N ASN A 178 25.51 12.80 -3.33
CA ASN A 178 25.87 13.56 -2.13
C ASN A 178 24.89 13.25 -0.97
N LEU A 179 24.75 11.96 -0.67
CA LEU A 179 23.85 11.42 0.35
C LEU A 179 24.02 12.14 1.71
N ASP A 180 25.24 12.37 2.18
CA ASP A 180 25.48 13.01 3.48
C ASP A 180 24.89 14.43 3.58
N LYS A 181 24.99 15.21 2.50
CA LYS A 181 24.41 16.56 2.46
C LYS A 181 22.90 16.50 2.50
N LEU A 182 22.31 15.57 1.75
CA LEU A 182 20.87 15.35 1.74
C LEU A 182 20.37 14.90 3.13
N VAL A 183 21.02 13.92 3.75
CA VAL A 183 20.70 13.44 5.11
C VAL A 183 20.71 14.60 6.10
N LYS A 184 21.69 15.52 6.01
CA LYS A 184 21.74 16.72 6.84
C LYS A 184 20.56 17.67 6.61
N ILE A 185 20.14 17.88 5.36
CA ILE A 185 18.99 18.72 5.02
C ILE A 185 17.72 18.12 5.59
N MET A 186 17.46 16.84 5.34
CA MET A 186 16.26 16.15 5.80
C MET A 186 16.21 16.09 7.33
N ARG A 187 17.32 15.75 7.97
CA ARG A 187 17.45 15.79 9.43
C ARG A 187 17.12 17.17 10.00
N ARG A 188 17.71 18.23 9.45
CA ARG A 188 17.47 19.61 9.91
C ARG A 188 16.02 20.03 9.73
N TYR A 189 15.39 19.62 8.64
CA TYR A 189 13.99 19.96 8.37
C TYR A 189 13.05 19.30 9.40
N TYR A 190 13.22 18.01 9.68
CA TYR A 190 12.31 17.29 10.58
C TYR A 190 12.65 17.47 12.07
N ILE A 191 13.92 17.41 12.46
CA ILE A 191 14.33 17.42 13.89
C ILE A 191 15.28 18.56 14.26
N GLY A 192 15.56 19.49 13.35
CA GLY A 192 16.50 20.59 13.60
C GLY A 192 17.89 20.09 13.98
N ASP A 193 18.44 20.67 15.05
CA ASP A 193 19.75 20.29 15.62
C ASP A 193 19.62 19.31 16.80
N GLU A 194 18.41 18.81 17.09
CA GLU A 194 18.18 17.86 18.17
C GLU A 194 18.89 16.53 17.91
N LYS A 195 19.27 15.85 19.00
CA LYS A 195 19.78 14.47 18.92
C LYS A 195 18.63 13.51 18.65
N MET A 196 18.92 12.45 17.90
CA MET A 196 17.93 11.43 17.57
C MET A 196 17.70 10.56 18.80
N THR A 197 16.65 10.89 19.55
CA THR A 197 16.29 10.28 20.83
C THR A 197 14.78 10.13 20.87
N ARG A 198 14.25 9.47 21.90
CA ARG A 198 12.80 9.33 22.08
C ARG A 198 12.04 10.68 22.10
N LYS A 199 12.71 11.79 22.42
CA LYS A 199 12.14 13.15 22.43
C LYS A 199 11.60 13.58 21.07
N VAL A 200 12.28 13.21 19.98
CA VAL A 200 11.95 13.60 18.60
C VAL A 200 11.32 12.45 17.80
N ARG A 201 10.72 11.48 18.50
CA ARG A 201 10.19 10.26 17.86
C ARG A 201 9.06 10.55 16.87
N TRP A 202 8.25 11.57 17.15
CA TRP A 202 7.09 11.89 16.32
C TRP A 202 7.52 12.51 15.00
N GLU A 203 8.51 13.40 15.04
CA GLU A 203 9.11 14.01 13.86
C GLU A 203 9.86 12.98 12.99
N ILE A 204 10.43 11.93 13.61
CA ILE A 204 10.99 10.78 12.89
C ILE A 204 9.89 9.95 12.22
N ILE A 205 8.78 9.71 12.92
CA ILE A 205 7.61 9.03 12.36
C ILE A 205 7.05 9.83 11.19
N ASP A 206 6.98 11.15 11.29
CA ASP A 206 6.54 12.04 10.21
C ASP A 206 7.47 11.94 9.00
N PHE A 207 8.79 12.01 9.19
CA PHE A 207 9.77 11.84 8.10
C PHE A 207 9.58 10.53 7.34
N ASP A 208 9.52 9.42 8.07
CA ASP A 208 9.47 8.10 7.46
C ASP A 208 8.06 7.79 6.89
N SER A 209 6.99 8.34 7.49
CA SER A 209 5.63 8.25 6.93
C SER A 209 5.49 9.08 5.65
N ASP A 210 6.05 10.29 5.64
CA ASP A 210 6.07 11.17 4.47
C ASP A 210 6.81 10.48 3.32
N LEU A 211 8.01 9.96 3.58
CA LEU A 211 8.82 9.29 2.56
C LEU A 211 8.17 8.00 2.05
N SER A 212 7.67 7.15 2.95
CA SER A 212 7.25 5.79 2.60
C SER A 212 5.81 5.71 2.07
N TYR A 213 4.95 6.68 2.41
CA TYR A 213 3.51 6.63 2.10
C TYR A 213 2.93 7.96 1.65
N ALA A 214 2.92 8.99 2.50
CA ALA A 214 2.13 10.19 2.24
C ALA A 214 2.59 10.92 0.97
N TYR A 215 3.90 11.06 0.76
CA TYR A 215 4.43 11.69 -0.43
C TYR A 215 4.32 10.82 -1.70
N PRO A 216 4.61 9.50 -1.69
CA PRO A 216 4.26 8.63 -2.82
C PRO A 216 2.78 8.69 -3.23
N VAL A 217 1.85 8.76 -2.27
CA VAL A 217 0.42 8.98 -2.54
C VAL A 217 0.19 10.35 -3.19
N GLN A 218 0.78 11.41 -2.64
CA GLN A 218 0.71 12.76 -3.22
C GLN A 218 1.19 12.78 -4.68
N ARG A 219 2.37 12.21 -4.97
CA ARG A 219 2.90 12.11 -6.33
C ARG A 219 1.97 11.35 -7.26
N SER A 220 1.37 10.27 -6.77
CA SER A 220 0.42 9.46 -7.55
C SER A 220 -0.85 10.25 -7.87
N ILE A 221 -1.35 11.04 -6.93
CA ILE A 221 -2.47 11.95 -7.14
C ILE A 221 -2.11 13.02 -8.18
N ASP A 222 -0.94 13.65 -8.06
CA ASP A 222 -0.51 14.68 -9.03
C ASP A 222 -0.38 14.09 -10.44
N LYS A 223 0.16 12.87 -10.56
CA LYS A 223 0.21 12.14 -11.84
C LYS A 223 -1.18 11.79 -12.36
N PHE A 224 -2.08 11.30 -11.51
CA PHE A 224 -3.46 11.04 -11.92
C PHE A 224 -4.12 12.31 -12.45
N LEU A 225 -4.01 13.43 -11.72
CA LEU A 225 -4.59 14.70 -12.14
C LEU A 225 -3.93 15.26 -13.41
N GLU A 226 -2.65 14.97 -13.67
CA GLU A 226 -1.94 15.37 -14.89
C GLU A 226 -2.47 14.62 -16.13
N TYR A 227 -2.66 13.31 -16.03
CA TYR A 227 -2.96 12.43 -17.17
C TYR A 227 -4.42 12.01 -17.31
N SER A 228 -5.26 12.25 -16.30
CA SER A 228 -6.67 11.86 -16.26
C SER A 228 -7.61 13.07 -16.18
N GLU A 229 -8.76 12.96 -16.81
CA GLU A 229 -9.92 13.87 -16.64
C GLU A 229 -10.95 13.29 -15.66
N SER A 230 -10.67 12.11 -15.09
CA SER A 230 -11.54 11.43 -14.14
C SER A 230 -11.48 12.06 -12.74
N ILE A 231 -12.37 11.61 -11.87
CA ILE A 231 -12.57 12.14 -10.52
C ILE A 231 -11.68 11.39 -9.52
N LEU A 232 -10.98 12.15 -8.68
CA LEU A 232 -10.20 11.61 -7.55
C LEU A 232 -10.69 12.20 -6.23
N PHE A 233 -10.93 11.35 -5.24
CA PHE A 233 -11.19 11.78 -3.86
C PHE A 233 -10.01 11.41 -2.95
N HIS A 234 -9.46 12.41 -2.27
CA HIS A 234 -8.32 12.20 -1.38
C HIS A 234 -8.75 12.18 0.09
N TYR A 235 -8.32 11.19 0.89
CA TYR A 235 -8.51 11.20 2.34
C TYR A 235 -7.20 11.09 3.12
N ILE A 236 -7.26 11.55 4.36
CA ILE A 236 -6.26 11.27 5.41
C ILE A 236 -7.02 10.74 6.61
N PHE A 237 -6.68 9.53 7.04
CA PHE A 237 -7.30 8.91 8.21
C PHE A 237 -6.41 9.15 9.43
N SER A 238 -6.96 9.79 10.46
CA SER A 238 -6.26 10.17 11.69
C SER A 238 -6.90 9.65 12.95
N TYR A 239 -8.06 9.02 12.84
CA TYR A 239 -8.83 8.58 14.00
C TYR A 239 -8.06 7.55 14.83
N ASN A 240 -7.87 7.88 16.11
CA ASN A 240 -7.31 6.99 17.12
C ASN A 240 -8.47 6.41 17.97
N GLY A 241 -8.93 5.22 17.63
CA GLY A 241 -10.03 4.50 18.28
C GLY A 241 -9.71 3.02 18.49
N ASN A 242 -10.65 2.29 19.10
CA ASN A 242 -10.40 0.91 19.53
C ASN A 242 -10.36 -0.07 18.36
N ARG A 243 -10.83 0.33 17.17
CA ARG A 243 -10.79 -0.49 15.95
C ARG A 243 -9.60 -0.19 15.05
N ASN A 244 -8.61 0.56 15.51
CA ASN A 244 -7.33 0.66 14.81
C ASN A 244 -6.64 -0.72 14.77
N PHE A 245 -6.73 -1.41 13.63
CA PHE A 245 -6.37 -2.84 13.50
C PHE A 245 -4.96 -3.18 13.99
N VAL A 246 -3.95 -2.46 13.53
CA VAL A 246 -2.56 -2.78 13.83
C VAL A 246 -2.19 -2.30 15.23
N LYS A 247 -2.63 -1.09 15.61
CA LYS A 247 -2.38 -0.56 16.95
C LYS A 247 -3.00 -1.41 18.05
N SER A 248 -4.24 -1.88 17.85
CA SER A 248 -4.92 -2.72 18.84
C SER A 248 -4.21 -4.06 19.04
N ARG A 249 -3.74 -4.70 17.96
CA ARG A 249 -2.92 -5.93 18.04
C ARG A 249 -1.56 -5.73 18.69
N ALA A 250 -0.99 -4.53 18.57
CA ALA A 250 0.28 -4.15 19.18
C ALA A 250 0.12 -3.52 20.58
N ASN A 251 -1.12 -3.42 21.08
CA ASN A 251 -1.45 -2.80 22.36
C ASN A 251 -0.96 -1.34 22.48
N ILE A 252 -1.06 -0.58 21.39
CA ILE A 252 -0.63 0.82 21.29
C ILE A 252 -1.85 1.74 21.32
N THR A 253 -1.84 2.72 22.22
CA THR A 253 -2.92 3.73 22.34
C THR A 253 -2.47 5.14 21.98
N GLU A 254 -1.16 5.39 21.85
CA GLU A 254 -0.59 6.71 21.55
C GLU A 254 -0.65 7.06 20.05
N GLY A 255 -0.57 8.36 19.72
CA GLY A 255 -0.47 8.85 18.34
C GLY A 255 -1.79 8.87 17.56
N GLY A 256 -1.71 9.03 16.24
CA GLY A 256 -2.83 8.88 15.30
C GLY A 256 -3.00 7.44 14.83
N ALA A 257 -3.32 7.25 13.55
CA ALA A 257 -3.48 5.95 12.91
C ALA A 257 -2.18 5.50 12.22
N THR A 258 -1.78 4.24 12.43
CA THR A 258 -0.67 3.58 11.73
C THR A 258 -1.16 2.82 10.51
N HIS A 259 -0.23 2.27 9.73
CA HIS A 259 -0.56 1.50 8.53
C HIS A 259 -1.61 0.42 8.80
N ALA A 260 -2.61 0.35 7.92
CA ALA A 260 -3.74 -0.59 7.96
C ALA A 260 -4.74 -0.41 9.13
N ASP A 261 -4.62 0.64 9.96
CA ASP A 261 -5.57 0.89 11.05
C ASP A 261 -6.98 1.28 10.59
N ASP A 262 -7.09 1.92 9.42
CA ASP A 262 -8.35 2.30 8.79
C ASP A 262 -9.19 1.08 8.35
N LEU A 263 -8.54 -0.07 8.11
CA LEU A 263 -9.22 -1.32 7.73
C LEU A 263 -10.23 -1.79 8.79
N GLY A 264 -9.97 -1.58 10.09
CA GLY A 264 -10.89 -1.99 11.15
C GLY A 264 -12.22 -1.23 11.16
N TYR A 265 -12.32 -0.15 10.37
CA TYR A 265 -13.55 0.64 10.17
C TYR A 265 -14.22 0.37 8.80
N LEU A 266 -13.62 -0.48 7.97
CA LEU A 266 -14.18 -0.90 6.67
C LEU A 266 -14.59 -2.37 6.66
N PHE A 267 -13.83 -3.21 7.38
CA PHE A 267 -14.02 -4.65 7.39
C PHE A 267 -14.45 -5.13 8.76
N ASP A 268 -15.33 -6.14 8.75
CA ASP A 268 -15.54 -6.95 9.94
C ASP A 268 -14.32 -7.86 10.13
N MET A 269 -13.68 -7.72 11.29
CA MET A 269 -12.46 -8.45 11.62
C MET A 269 -12.75 -9.31 12.82
N VAL A 270 -12.47 -10.61 12.72
CA VAL A 270 -12.63 -11.61 13.80
C VAL A 270 -11.95 -11.17 15.11
N PHE A 271 -10.95 -10.29 15.01
CA PHE A 271 -10.22 -9.73 16.15
C PHE A 271 -11.03 -8.73 17.01
N PHE A 272 -12.06 -8.08 16.46
CA PHE A 272 -12.83 -7.04 17.14
C PHE A 272 -14.20 -7.52 17.60
N ASP A 273 -14.74 -6.84 18.62
CA ASP A 273 -16.17 -6.97 18.96
C ASP A 273 -17.02 -6.55 17.75
N SER A 274 -18.05 -7.34 17.44
CA SER A 274 -19.01 -7.07 16.39
C SER A 274 -19.96 -5.91 16.71
N ASN A 275 -20.00 -5.46 17.97
CA ASN A 275 -20.86 -4.37 18.45
C ASN A 275 -20.06 -3.12 18.86
N PRO A 276 -19.53 -2.33 17.90
CA PRO A 276 -18.86 -1.08 18.23
C PRO A 276 -19.84 -0.07 18.87
N PHE A 277 -19.31 0.83 19.69
CA PHE A 277 -20.08 1.88 20.36
C PHE A 277 -19.36 3.24 20.30
N GLY A 278 -20.08 4.30 20.64
CA GLY A 278 -19.52 5.66 20.69
C GLY A 278 -18.92 6.11 19.36
N ASP A 279 -17.76 6.76 19.42
CA ASP A 279 -17.07 7.28 18.25
C ASP A 279 -16.58 6.18 17.30
N ASP A 280 -16.23 4.99 17.81
CA ASP A 280 -15.82 3.86 16.96
C ASP A 280 -16.96 3.44 16.03
N LYS A 281 -18.20 3.37 16.55
CA LYS A 281 -19.39 3.08 15.76
C LYS A 281 -19.63 4.17 14.72
N LEU A 282 -19.54 5.43 15.14
CA LEU A 282 -19.78 6.57 14.26
C LEU A 282 -18.77 6.62 13.10
N VAL A 283 -17.48 6.42 13.38
CA VAL A 283 -16.43 6.41 12.35
C VAL A 283 -16.60 5.21 11.41
N LEU A 284 -16.94 4.03 11.93
CA LEU A 284 -17.26 2.85 11.11
C LEU A 284 -18.44 3.10 10.17
N GLU A 285 -19.55 3.63 10.68
CA GLU A 285 -20.73 3.96 9.88
C GLU A 285 -20.38 5.01 8.80
N ARG A 286 -19.57 6.02 9.13
CA ARG A 286 -19.10 7.02 8.16
C ARG A 286 -18.23 6.42 7.07
N MET A 287 -17.22 5.62 7.44
CA MET A 287 -16.29 4.98 6.51
C MET A 287 -17.05 4.05 5.55
N THR A 288 -17.82 3.10 6.09
CA THR A 288 -18.60 2.16 5.28
C THR A 288 -19.61 2.87 4.38
N THR A 289 -20.29 3.92 4.87
CA THR A 289 -21.23 4.70 4.05
C THR A 289 -20.51 5.45 2.92
N MET A 290 -19.38 6.11 3.19
CA MET A 290 -18.65 6.87 2.17
C MET A 290 -18.08 5.95 1.07
N TRP A 291 -17.51 4.81 1.43
CA TRP A 291 -17.00 3.85 0.44
C TRP A 291 -18.13 3.20 -0.37
N THR A 292 -19.25 2.86 0.27
CA THR A 292 -20.44 2.32 -0.42
C THR A 292 -21.04 3.34 -1.37
N ASN A 293 -21.16 4.60 -0.95
CA ASN A 293 -21.64 5.68 -1.79
C ASN A 293 -20.74 5.88 -3.01
N PHE A 294 -19.42 5.86 -2.83
CA PHE A 294 -18.48 5.97 -3.95
C PHE A 294 -18.64 4.81 -4.94
N ALA A 295 -18.73 3.57 -4.45
CA ALA A 295 -18.95 2.40 -5.31
C ALA A 295 -20.27 2.47 -6.09
N LYS A 296 -21.33 2.99 -5.47
CA LYS A 296 -22.68 3.03 -6.06
C LYS A 296 -22.91 4.24 -6.97
N TYR A 297 -22.34 5.40 -6.63
CA TYR A 297 -22.67 6.69 -7.25
C TYR A 297 -21.46 7.40 -7.87
N GLY A 298 -20.24 6.88 -7.69
CA GLY A 298 -19.01 7.56 -8.09
C GLY A 298 -18.65 8.76 -7.20
N ASP A 299 -19.36 8.94 -6.08
CA ASP A 299 -19.23 10.07 -5.16
C ASP A 299 -19.41 9.58 -3.71
N PRO A 300 -18.45 9.78 -2.79
CA PRO A 300 -18.56 9.30 -1.41
C PRO A 300 -19.58 10.07 -0.55
N THR A 301 -19.93 11.30 -0.92
CA THR A 301 -20.85 12.16 -0.14
C THR A 301 -21.85 12.89 -1.05
N PRO A 302 -22.66 12.16 -1.85
CA PRO A 302 -23.52 12.77 -2.88
C PRO A 302 -24.53 13.76 -2.29
N THR A 303 -24.94 13.53 -1.05
CA THR A 303 -25.75 14.45 -0.23
C THR A 303 -25.18 14.50 1.19
N THR A 304 -25.23 15.67 1.82
CA THR A 304 -24.87 15.80 3.25
C THR A 304 -25.99 15.29 4.14
N SER A 305 -25.64 14.73 5.30
CA SER A 305 -26.56 14.23 6.32
C SER A 305 -26.00 14.45 7.73
N GLU A 306 -26.74 14.08 8.77
CA GLU A 306 -26.20 14.10 10.14
C GLU A 306 -24.99 13.16 10.29
N LEU A 307 -25.02 12.00 9.62
CA LEU A 307 -23.90 11.05 9.60
C LEU A 307 -22.70 11.61 8.82
N LEU A 308 -22.95 12.21 7.65
CA LEU A 308 -21.97 12.78 6.73
C LEU A 308 -22.19 14.29 6.55
N PRO A 309 -21.86 15.11 7.57
CA PRO A 309 -22.16 16.54 7.54
C PRO A 309 -21.22 17.35 6.65
N VAL A 310 -20.09 16.75 6.25
CA VAL A 310 -19.04 17.40 5.45
C VAL A 310 -19.06 16.85 4.04
N ARG A 311 -19.13 17.76 3.05
CA ARG A 311 -18.97 17.41 1.64
C ARG A 311 -17.50 17.06 1.35
N TRP A 312 -17.25 15.82 0.98
CA TRP A 312 -15.95 15.39 0.47
C TRP A 312 -15.80 15.85 -0.98
N ARG A 313 -15.02 16.91 -1.19
CA ARG A 313 -14.75 17.46 -2.52
C ARG A 313 -13.65 16.66 -3.21
N ALA A 314 -13.82 16.45 -4.52
CA ALA A 314 -12.79 15.86 -5.35
C ALA A 314 -11.52 16.73 -5.39
N ALA A 315 -10.38 16.09 -5.47
CA ALA A 315 -9.08 16.72 -5.65
C ALA A 315 -9.00 17.41 -7.02
N GLN A 316 -8.41 18.61 -7.05
CA GLN A 316 -8.21 19.40 -8.26
C GLN A 316 -6.75 19.83 -8.37
N ARG A 317 -6.28 20.11 -9.60
CA ARG A 317 -4.87 20.49 -9.87
C ARG A 317 -4.43 21.72 -9.09
N ASP A 318 -5.29 22.74 -9.04
CA ASP A 318 -5.06 24.02 -8.36
C ASP A 318 -5.47 23.97 -6.88
N ALA A 319 -6.45 23.14 -6.55
CA ALA A 319 -6.97 22.96 -5.21
C ALA A 319 -7.03 21.46 -4.83
N LEU A 320 -5.93 20.96 -4.25
CA LEU A 320 -5.89 19.59 -3.75
C LEU A 320 -6.77 19.42 -2.51
N HIS A 321 -8.07 19.23 -2.72
CA HIS A 321 -9.04 18.95 -1.68
C HIS A 321 -8.85 17.55 -1.11
N CYS A 322 -9.08 17.42 0.19
CA CYS A 322 -9.10 16.15 0.89
C CYS A 322 -10.11 16.15 2.04
N LEU A 323 -10.40 14.95 2.54
CA LEU A 323 -11.18 14.73 3.76
C LEU A 323 -10.26 14.19 4.86
N GLN A 324 -10.23 14.87 6.00
CA GLN A 324 -9.66 14.33 7.24
C GLN A 324 -10.73 13.48 7.92
N ILE A 325 -10.41 12.23 8.20
CA ILE A 325 -11.28 11.28 8.87
C ILE A 325 -10.74 11.04 10.28
N ASP A 326 -11.37 11.72 11.23
CA ASP A 326 -11.19 11.56 12.67
C ASP A 326 -12.56 11.24 13.31
N SER A 327 -12.65 11.31 14.65
CA SER A 327 -13.88 11.44 15.43
C SER A 327 -14.83 12.50 14.84
N THR A 328 -14.27 13.55 14.24
CA THR A 328 -14.98 14.53 13.41
C THR A 328 -14.44 14.52 11.98
N LEU A 329 -15.35 14.65 11.01
CA LEU A 329 -14.97 14.85 9.61
C LEU A 329 -14.61 16.32 9.40
N SER A 330 -13.53 16.60 8.67
CA SER A 330 -13.20 17.96 8.25
C SER A 330 -12.59 18.01 6.85
N SER A 331 -12.86 19.08 6.12
CA SER A 331 -12.23 19.30 4.82
C SER A 331 -10.82 19.84 5.00
N CYS A 332 -9.88 19.33 4.20
CA CYS A 332 -8.53 19.86 4.10
C CYS A 332 -8.23 20.30 2.66
N LYS A 333 -7.23 21.18 2.52
CA LYS A 333 -6.71 21.64 1.24
C LYS A 333 -5.20 21.62 1.29
N ARG A 334 -4.58 20.86 0.40
CA ARG A 334 -3.12 20.69 0.28
C ARG A 334 -2.49 20.28 1.63
N PRO A 335 -2.82 19.08 2.14
CA PRO A 335 -2.26 18.57 3.39
C PRO A 335 -0.75 18.43 3.24
N ASN A 336 -0.02 18.52 4.35
CA ASN A 336 1.43 18.32 4.38
C ASN A 336 2.21 19.18 3.34
N HIS A 337 1.72 20.37 3.01
CA HIS A 337 2.28 21.20 1.93
C HIS A 337 3.77 21.56 2.12
N ARG A 338 4.25 21.73 3.35
CA ARG A 338 5.65 22.05 3.63
C ARG A 338 6.58 20.86 3.35
N PRO A 339 6.38 19.66 3.95
CA PRO A 339 7.23 18.52 3.63
C PRO A 339 7.06 18.11 2.17
N HIS A 340 5.85 18.13 1.61
CA HIS A 340 5.64 17.77 0.20
C HIS A 340 6.41 18.68 -0.76
N ALA A 341 6.49 19.99 -0.51
CA ALA A 341 7.31 20.88 -1.32
C ALA A 341 8.82 20.58 -1.23
N LEU A 342 9.31 20.15 -0.06
CA LEU A 342 10.70 19.68 0.09
C LEU A 342 10.93 18.39 -0.70
N TRP A 343 9.99 17.46 -0.63
CA TRP A 343 10.05 16.20 -1.37
C TRP A 343 9.93 16.41 -2.89
N ASP A 344 9.15 17.38 -3.37
CA ASP A 344 9.10 17.77 -4.78
C ASP A 344 10.48 18.21 -5.29
N LEU A 345 11.20 19.01 -4.48
CA LEU A 345 12.57 19.40 -4.81
C LEU A 345 13.50 18.19 -4.81
N PHE A 346 13.36 17.30 -3.83
CA PHE A 346 14.16 16.07 -3.75
C PHE A 346 13.98 15.19 -5.00
N TYR A 347 12.75 14.90 -5.43
CA TYR A 347 12.50 14.06 -6.62
C TYR A 347 12.80 14.76 -7.94
N LYS A 348 12.83 16.09 -7.99
CA LYS A 348 13.38 16.83 -9.15
C LYS A 348 14.88 16.69 -9.30
N LEU A 349 15.61 16.48 -8.19
CA LEU A 349 17.06 16.28 -8.20
C LEU A 349 17.46 14.82 -8.46
N LEU A 350 16.50 13.88 -8.38
CA LEU A 350 16.69 12.46 -8.72
C LEU A 350 16.69 12.17 -10.22
N GLN A 351 15.91 12.96 -10.97
CA GLN A 351 15.78 12.89 -12.42
C GLN A 351 17.00 13.54 -13.08
#